data_AF-A0A943UII4-F1
#
_entry.id   AF-A0A943UII4-F1
#
_cell.length_a   1.000
_cell.length_b   1.000
_cell.length_c   1.000
_cell.angle_alpha   90.00
_cell.angle_beta   90.00
_cell.angle_gamma   90.00
#
_symmetry.space_group_name_H-M   'P 1'
#
loop_
_entity.id
_entity.type
_entity.pdbx_description
1 polymer ?
#
loop_
_entity_poly.entity_id
_entity_poly.type
_entity_poly.pdbx_seq_one_letter_code
_entity_poly.pdbx_strand_id
1 'polypeptide(L)'
;MNRKIWKALGIVVCMLALAAPHAMAETITHMVTADTDFAKVVKNINASGVDDENVIELCADITLTGNHTLKRSTTIKSKDEDRKISINGSNAGITVAGEGTVLNLGAKGYDKKLTIEGDGDAKIQVAFVTVSEGATANMYENVTLQNRKSTGNACIVIMGSKSVFNMRGGVTENCSRAVIADSGATFHMFDGEIKDCKVNSEGVILVNGESKFIMDGGTISGCEAGAGGGLYADNSTITISNGAISGCKGGCGGGLYAKN
;
A
#
# COMPACT_ATOMS: atom_id res chain seq x y z
N MET A 1 8.59 -73.79 21.22
CA MET A 1 9.07 -72.45 20.80
C MET A 1 7.93 -71.46 21.03
N ASN A 2 8.08 -70.58 22.03
CA ASN A 2 7.10 -69.58 22.44
C ASN A 2 6.79 -68.58 21.31
N ARG A 3 5.52 -68.18 21.17
CA ARG A 3 5.16 -66.78 20.83
C ARG A 3 3.70 -66.49 21.19
N LYS A 4 3.54 -65.66 22.24
CA LYS A 4 2.31 -64.93 22.58
C LYS A 4 2.06 -63.87 21.51
N ILE A 5 0.82 -63.69 21.05
CA ILE A 5 0.39 -62.46 20.37
C ILE A 5 -0.98 -62.06 20.94
N TRP A 6 -1.05 -60.84 21.44
CA TRP A 6 -2.14 -60.26 22.22
C TRP A 6 -3.20 -59.63 21.31
N LYS A 7 -4.45 -59.57 21.79
CA LYS A 7 -5.57 -58.82 21.19
C LYS A 7 -5.32 -57.31 21.37
N ALA A 8 -5.51 -56.53 20.30
CA ALA A 8 -5.62 -55.08 20.39
C ALA A 8 -7.06 -54.66 20.07
N LEU A 9 -7.77 -54.10 21.06
CA LEU A 9 -9.00 -53.34 20.87
C LEU A 9 -8.62 -51.96 20.29
N GLY A 10 -9.06 -51.66 19.07
CA GLY A 10 -8.98 -50.31 18.52
C GLY A 10 -10.20 -49.49 18.96
N ILE A 11 -10.00 -48.56 19.89
CA ILE A 11 -10.98 -47.51 20.19
C ILE A 11 -10.72 -46.37 19.20
N VAL A 12 -11.62 -46.21 18.23
CA VAL A 12 -11.66 -45.04 17.36
C VAL A 12 -12.34 -43.92 18.12
N VAL A 13 -11.55 -42.97 18.63
CA VAL A 13 -12.07 -41.69 19.11
C VAL A 13 -12.26 -40.79 17.90
N CYS A 14 -13.51 -40.59 17.48
CA CYS A 14 -13.87 -39.62 16.47
C CYS A 14 -13.76 -38.22 17.10
N MET A 15 -12.63 -37.53 16.87
CA MET A 15 -12.53 -36.10 17.16
C MET A 15 -13.46 -35.35 16.21
N LEU A 16 -14.67 -35.05 16.67
CA LEU A 16 -15.46 -33.96 16.11
C LEU A 16 -14.68 -32.67 16.38
N ALA A 17 -14.03 -32.13 15.35
CA ALA A 17 -13.57 -30.76 15.35
C ALA A 17 -14.83 -29.87 15.40
N LEU A 18 -15.17 -29.43 16.61
CA LEU A 18 -16.15 -28.39 16.84
C LEU A 18 -15.56 -27.10 16.28
N ALA A 19 -15.79 -26.82 15.00
CA ALA A 19 -15.53 -25.52 14.43
C ALA A 19 -16.46 -24.54 15.14
N ALA A 20 -15.94 -23.86 16.16
CA ALA A 20 -16.62 -22.72 16.75
C ALA A 20 -16.97 -21.76 15.60
N PRO A 21 -18.21 -21.25 15.53
CA PRO A 21 -18.52 -20.17 14.61
C PRO A 21 -17.59 -19.03 14.98
N HIS A 22 -16.63 -18.72 14.10
CA HIS A 22 -15.91 -17.46 14.23
C HIS A 22 -16.97 -16.40 14.06
N ALA A 23 -17.23 -15.62 15.12
CA ALA A 23 -18.04 -14.43 15.02
C ALA A 23 -17.46 -13.61 13.87
N MET A 24 -18.24 -13.38 12.81
CA MET A 24 -17.84 -12.52 11.71
C MET A 24 -17.53 -11.16 12.32
N ALA A 25 -16.32 -10.63 12.09
CA ALA A 25 -15.94 -9.31 12.55
C ALA A 25 -17.01 -8.29 12.12
N GLU A 26 -17.51 -7.48 13.05
CA GLU A 26 -18.46 -6.43 12.69
C GLU A 26 -17.72 -5.33 11.93
N THR A 27 -18.42 -4.64 11.02
CA THR A 27 -17.85 -3.50 10.31
C THR A 27 -18.21 -2.22 11.06
N ILE A 28 -17.20 -1.51 11.58
CA ILE A 28 -17.36 -0.21 12.22
C ILE A 28 -17.10 0.89 11.19
N THR A 29 -18.14 1.67 10.87
CA THR A 29 -18.04 2.79 9.94
C THR A 29 -17.84 4.13 10.67
N HIS A 30 -16.82 4.87 10.25
CA HIS A 30 -16.44 6.19 10.75
C HIS A 30 -16.66 7.22 9.65
N MET A 31 -17.68 8.06 9.80
CA MET A 31 -17.97 9.12 8.83
C MET A 31 -17.03 10.32 9.06
N VAL A 32 -16.35 10.78 8.01
CA VAL A 32 -15.47 11.95 8.06
C VAL A 32 -16.04 13.06 7.20
N THR A 33 -16.41 14.16 7.84
CA THR A 33 -16.92 15.39 7.22
C THR A 33 -15.86 16.50 7.27
N ALA A 34 -16.16 17.68 6.73
CA ALA A 34 -15.25 18.82 6.79
C ALA A 34 -14.91 19.26 8.23
N ASP A 35 -15.84 19.06 9.17
CA ASP A 35 -15.66 19.41 10.59
C ASP A 35 -15.06 18.27 11.42
N THR A 36 -14.84 17.10 10.81
CA THR A 36 -14.31 15.93 11.50
C THR A 36 -12.80 16.03 11.67
N ASP A 37 -12.35 15.93 12.92
CA ASP A 37 -10.94 15.79 13.25
C ASP A 37 -10.47 14.36 12.91
N PHE A 38 -9.84 14.21 11.74
CA PHE A 38 -9.33 12.92 11.26
C PHE A 38 -8.35 12.27 12.25
N ALA A 39 -7.57 13.07 12.99
CA ALA A 39 -6.64 12.54 13.99
C ALA A 39 -7.37 11.85 15.14
N LYS A 40 -8.54 12.38 15.56
CA LYS A 40 -9.38 11.72 16.58
C LYS A 40 -9.97 10.42 16.08
N VAL A 41 -10.40 10.35 14.81
CA VAL A 41 -10.90 9.10 14.22
C VAL A 41 -9.83 8.02 14.27
N VAL A 42 -8.62 8.31 13.80
CA VAL A 42 -7.49 7.37 13.83
C VAL A 42 -7.12 6.98 15.27
N LYS A 43 -7.11 7.94 16.20
CA LYS A 43 -6.85 7.65 17.62
C LYS A 43 -7.90 6.70 18.21
N ASN A 44 -9.18 6.90 17.91
CA ASN A 44 -10.27 6.05 18.39
C ASN A 44 -10.19 4.64 17.82
N ILE A 45 -9.92 4.52 16.51
CA ILE A 45 -9.67 3.23 15.86
C ILE A 45 -8.56 2.49 16.61
N ASN A 46 -7.39 3.13 16.77
CA ASN A 46 -6.24 2.50 17.40
C ASN A 46 -6.41 2.16 18.89
N ALA A 47 -7.30 2.86 19.60
CA ALA A 47 -7.59 2.59 21.01
C ALA A 47 -8.59 1.44 21.21
N SER A 48 -9.28 1.02 20.15
CA SER A 48 -10.28 -0.04 20.20
C SER A 48 -9.62 -1.40 20.46
N GLY A 49 -10.19 -2.18 21.38
CA GLY A 49 -9.79 -3.56 21.68
C GLY A 49 -10.60 -4.63 20.94
N VAL A 50 -11.58 -4.24 20.12
CA VAL A 50 -12.43 -5.19 19.35
C VAL A 50 -11.84 -5.46 17.98
N ASP A 51 -11.83 -6.74 17.56
CA ASP A 51 -11.28 -7.22 16.28
C ASP A 51 -12.21 -7.01 15.07
N ASP A 52 -12.77 -5.82 15.00
CA ASP A 52 -13.70 -5.39 13.97
C ASP A 52 -12.99 -4.73 12.78
N GLU A 53 -13.63 -4.80 11.60
CA GLU A 53 -13.17 -4.12 10.40
C GLU A 53 -13.51 -2.62 10.49
N ASN A 54 -12.53 -1.74 10.31
CA ASN A 54 -12.77 -0.30 10.35
C ASN A 54 -12.93 0.26 8.94
N VAL A 55 -13.96 1.08 8.72
CA VAL A 55 -14.18 1.76 7.45
C VAL A 55 -14.28 3.25 7.70
N ILE A 56 -13.38 4.04 7.15
CA ILE A 56 -13.46 5.50 7.10
C ILE A 56 -14.13 5.89 5.79
N GLU A 57 -15.31 6.50 5.88
CA GLU A 57 -16.05 7.01 4.74
C GLU A 57 -15.97 8.55 4.68
N LEU A 58 -15.33 9.06 3.63
CA LEU A 58 -15.24 10.50 3.40
C LEU A 58 -16.56 11.05 2.86
N CYS A 59 -17.19 11.92 3.64
CA CYS A 59 -18.38 12.71 3.27
C CYS A 59 -18.02 14.10 2.73
N ALA A 60 -16.75 14.49 2.83
CA ALA A 60 -16.23 15.74 2.32
C ALA A 60 -14.75 15.56 1.93
N ASP A 61 -14.25 16.48 1.12
CA ASP A 61 -12.80 16.63 0.94
C ASP A 61 -12.17 17.02 2.28
N ILE A 62 -11.02 16.44 2.58
CA ILE A 62 -10.27 16.73 3.81
C ILE A 62 -8.84 17.15 3.51
N THR A 63 -8.21 17.81 4.47
CA THR A 63 -6.79 18.13 4.43
C THR A 63 -6.09 17.52 5.63
N LEU A 64 -5.02 16.76 5.39
CA LEU A 64 -4.14 16.26 6.43
C LEU A 64 -2.95 17.21 6.58
N THR A 65 -2.65 17.58 7.82
CA THR A 65 -1.51 18.45 8.18
C THR A 65 -0.41 17.73 8.97
N GLY A 66 -0.67 16.48 9.35
CA GLY A 66 0.26 15.63 10.08
C GLY A 66 0.14 14.18 9.64
N ASN A 67 1.07 13.36 10.13
CA ASN A 67 1.08 11.93 9.83
C ASN A 67 0.10 11.21 10.74
N HIS A 68 -0.68 10.30 10.17
CA HIS A 68 -1.65 9.51 10.90
C HIS A 68 -1.34 8.02 10.74
N THR A 69 -0.94 7.38 11.84
CA THR A 69 -0.59 5.96 11.85
C THR A 69 -1.80 5.11 12.23
N LEU A 70 -2.20 4.19 11.35
CA LEU A 70 -3.18 3.14 11.58
C LEU A 70 -2.48 1.87 12.05
N LYS A 71 -2.92 1.35 13.19
CA LYS A 71 -2.43 0.10 13.81
C LYS A 71 -3.49 -1.00 13.85
N ARG A 72 -4.63 -0.74 13.22
CA ARG A 72 -5.73 -1.69 13.03
C ARG A 72 -6.17 -1.65 11.58
N SER A 73 -6.61 -2.79 11.08
CA SER A 73 -7.04 -2.91 9.69
C SER A 73 -8.19 -1.95 9.39
N THR A 74 -8.00 -1.14 8.35
CA THR A 74 -8.85 -0.01 8.03
C THR A 74 -9.00 0.15 6.51
N THR A 75 -10.22 0.38 6.06
CA THR A 75 -10.53 0.78 4.69
C THR A 75 -10.85 2.26 4.66
N ILE A 76 -10.20 3.04 3.78
CA ILE A 76 -10.52 4.45 3.54
C ILE A 76 -11.11 4.56 2.14
N LYS A 77 -12.31 5.11 2.04
CA LYS A 77 -13.00 5.31 0.76
C LYS A 77 -13.86 6.57 0.80
N SER A 78 -14.20 7.06 -0.38
CA SER A 78 -15.27 8.04 -0.53
C SER A 78 -16.61 7.41 -0.14
N LYS A 79 -17.61 8.22 0.25
CA LYS A 79 -18.95 7.73 0.60
C LYS A 79 -19.89 7.66 -0.60
N ASP A 80 -20.09 8.81 -1.23
CA ASP A 80 -21.20 9.08 -2.16
C ASP A 80 -20.79 9.87 -3.39
N GLU A 81 -19.78 10.72 -3.27
CA GLU A 81 -19.19 11.49 -4.38
C GLU A 81 -17.69 11.17 -4.49
N ASP A 82 -17.06 11.64 -5.55
CA ASP A 82 -15.60 11.64 -5.62
C ASP A 82 -15.05 12.53 -4.51
N ARG A 83 -14.09 12.01 -3.74
CA ARG A 83 -13.52 12.72 -2.59
C ARG A 83 -12.01 12.77 -2.67
N LYS A 84 -11.49 13.75 -1.95
CA LYS A 84 -10.07 14.06 -1.93
C LYS A 84 -9.51 14.16 -0.52
N ILE A 85 -8.30 13.66 -0.36
CA ILE A 85 -7.42 13.89 0.78
C ILE A 85 -6.26 14.75 0.29
N SER A 86 -6.29 16.03 0.62
CA SER A 86 -5.19 16.95 0.37
C SER A 86 -4.11 16.76 1.44
N ILE A 87 -2.87 16.63 1.03
CA ILE A 87 -1.73 16.43 1.93
C ILE A 87 -0.93 17.73 1.97
N ASN A 88 -1.14 18.51 3.04
CA ASN A 88 -0.54 19.82 3.23
C ASN A 88 0.45 19.76 4.40
N GLY A 89 1.69 20.19 4.20
CA GLY A 89 2.67 20.25 5.27
C GLY A 89 3.69 19.10 5.25
N SER A 90 4.84 19.39 5.85
CA SER A 90 6.07 18.62 5.65
C SER A 90 6.04 17.19 6.18
N ASN A 91 5.13 16.90 7.11
CA ASN A 91 4.96 15.61 7.78
C ASN A 91 3.54 15.04 7.62
N ALA A 92 2.78 15.46 6.61
CA ALA A 92 1.42 14.98 6.39
C ALA A 92 1.38 13.69 5.54
N GLY A 93 0.65 12.69 6.02
CA GLY A 93 0.56 11.38 5.36
C GLY A 93 -0.24 10.37 6.17
N ILE A 94 -0.39 9.18 5.61
CA ILE A 94 -1.03 8.03 6.25
C ILE A 94 0.00 6.93 6.38
N THR A 95 0.21 6.42 7.58
CA THR A 95 1.08 5.28 7.83
C THR A 95 0.23 4.09 8.24
N VAL A 96 0.52 2.90 7.74
CA VAL A 96 -0.01 1.64 8.28
C VAL A 96 1.15 0.82 8.84
N ALA A 97 1.00 0.34 10.06
CA ALA A 97 2.07 -0.34 10.78
C ALA A 97 1.55 -1.56 11.57
N GLY A 98 2.41 -2.57 11.70
CA GLY A 98 2.19 -3.79 12.47
C GLY A 98 1.85 -4.99 11.59
N GLU A 99 2.44 -6.14 11.93
CA GLU A 99 2.20 -7.40 11.25
C GLU A 99 0.73 -7.80 11.33
N GLY A 100 0.12 -8.12 10.19
CA GLY A 100 -1.32 -8.43 10.09
C GLY A 100 -2.24 -7.22 9.94
N THR A 101 -1.74 -5.99 10.11
CA THR A 101 -2.51 -4.76 9.87
C THR A 101 -2.65 -4.49 8.38
N VAL A 102 -3.89 -4.28 7.91
CA VAL A 102 -4.19 -4.02 6.49
C VAL A 102 -4.83 -2.64 6.29
N LEU A 103 -4.23 -1.81 5.43
CA LEU A 103 -4.86 -0.60 4.92
C LEU A 103 -5.44 -0.87 3.52
N ASN A 104 -6.72 -0.60 3.31
CA ASN A 104 -7.32 -0.57 1.98
C ASN A 104 -7.63 0.87 1.59
N LEU A 105 -7.09 1.33 0.46
CA LEU A 105 -7.46 2.59 -0.18
C LEU A 105 -8.45 2.28 -1.30
N GLY A 106 -9.67 2.79 -1.17
CA GLY A 106 -10.79 2.38 -2.00
C GLY A 106 -11.23 0.94 -1.72
N ALA A 107 -12.08 0.40 -2.60
CA ALA A 107 -12.55 -0.98 -2.53
C ALA A 107 -12.80 -1.55 -3.93
N LYS A 108 -12.70 -2.87 -4.08
CA LYS A 108 -12.98 -3.55 -5.35
C LYS A 108 -14.42 -3.31 -5.79
N GLY A 109 -14.62 -2.89 -7.04
CA GLY A 109 -15.94 -2.64 -7.62
C GLY A 109 -16.65 -1.38 -7.08
N TYR A 110 -15.97 -0.56 -6.28
CA TYR A 110 -16.50 0.70 -5.78
C TYR A 110 -16.22 1.82 -6.78
N ASP A 111 -17.25 2.56 -7.19
CA ASP A 111 -17.22 3.46 -8.35
C ASP A 111 -16.73 4.88 -8.05
N LYS A 112 -16.75 5.32 -6.77
CA LYS A 112 -16.31 6.67 -6.42
C LYS A 112 -14.81 6.77 -6.35
N LYS A 113 -14.30 7.87 -6.91
CA LYS A 113 -12.88 8.19 -6.90
C LYS A 113 -12.45 8.63 -5.51
N LEU A 114 -11.32 8.09 -5.06
CA LEU A 114 -10.56 8.61 -3.91
C LEU A 114 -9.24 9.17 -4.43
N THR A 115 -9.06 10.49 -4.34
CA THR A 115 -7.81 11.14 -4.72
C THR A 115 -7.01 11.51 -3.48
N ILE A 116 -5.74 11.12 -3.39
CA ILE A 116 -4.79 11.63 -2.42
C ILE A 116 -3.79 12.49 -3.18
N GLU A 117 -3.76 13.78 -2.88
CA GLU A 117 -2.92 14.72 -3.64
C GLU A 117 -2.03 15.58 -2.75
N GLY A 118 -0.86 15.91 -3.29
CA GLY A 118 0.05 16.89 -2.70
C GLY A 118 -0.30 18.29 -3.18
N ASP A 119 0.06 19.28 -2.37
CA ASP A 119 -0.01 20.70 -2.71
C ASP A 119 1.04 21.16 -3.75
N GLY A 120 1.89 20.24 -4.22
CA GLY A 120 2.97 20.52 -5.16
C GLY A 120 4.23 21.12 -4.53
N ASP A 121 4.30 21.29 -3.21
CA ASP A 121 5.50 21.80 -2.54
C ASP A 121 6.61 20.73 -2.51
N ALA A 122 7.74 21.06 -3.11
CA ALA A 122 8.91 20.19 -3.18
C ALA A 122 9.63 20.01 -1.83
N LYS A 123 9.38 20.89 -0.85
CA LYS A 123 9.99 20.84 0.49
C LYS A 123 9.29 19.87 1.44
N ILE A 124 8.16 19.30 1.06
CA ILE A 124 7.44 18.31 1.89
C ILE A 124 8.19 16.97 1.83
N GLN A 125 8.37 16.30 2.98
CA GLN A 125 9.38 15.24 3.13
C GLN A 125 8.83 13.85 3.42
N VAL A 126 7.52 13.66 3.57
CA VAL A 126 6.94 12.34 3.85
C VAL A 126 6.15 11.77 2.68
N ALA A 127 5.96 10.46 2.69
CA ALA A 127 5.13 9.76 1.71
C ALA A 127 3.65 10.12 1.86
N PHE A 128 2.82 9.91 0.83
CA PHE A 128 1.37 9.90 1.06
C PHE A 128 0.98 8.69 1.90
N VAL A 129 1.55 7.54 1.54
CA VAL A 129 1.30 6.26 2.20
C VAL A 129 2.64 5.64 2.61
N THR A 130 2.80 5.35 3.89
CA THR A 130 3.92 4.57 4.42
C THR A 130 3.41 3.22 4.92
N VAL A 131 4.05 2.13 4.50
CA VAL A 131 3.77 0.77 4.97
C VAL A 131 5.00 0.26 5.71
N SER A 132 4.85 -0.08 6.99
CA SER A 132 5.97 -0.49 7.83
C SER A 132 5.63 -1.61 8.80
N GLU A 133 6.66 -2.14 9.47
CA GLU A 133 6.51 -3.10 10.58
C GLU A 133 5.72 -4.38 10.19
N GLY A 134 5.77 -4.79 8.92
CA GLY A 134 5.08 -5.99 8.43
C GLY A 134 3.62 -5.78 8.05
N ALA A 135 3.15 -4.53 7.97
CA ALA A 135 1.81 -4.21 7.51
C ALA A 135 1.63 -4.45 6.00
N THR A 136 0.38 -4.48 5.58
CA THR A 136 0.01 -4.53 4.16
C THR A 136 -0.86 -3.33 3.79
N ALA A 137 -0.65 -2.74 2.61
CA ALA A 137 -1.58 -1.80 2.02
C ALA A 137 -2.08 -2.29 0.65
N ASN A 138 -3.34 -2.04 0.32
CA ASN A 138 -3.95 -2.29 -0.98
C ASN A 138 -4.47 -0.98 -1.57
N MET A 139 -4.23 -0.76 -2.86
CA MET A 139 -4.78 0.35 -3.63
C MET A 139 -5.63 -0.18 -4.79
N TYR A 140 -6.88 0.26 -4.89
CA TYR A 140 -7.87 -0.24 -5.86
C TYR A 140 -8.12 0.71 -7.06
N GLU A 141 -8.88 0.24 -8.05
CA GLU A 141 -9.08 0.80 -9.42
C GLU A 141 -9.49 2.29 -9.49
N ASN A 142 -10.17 2.82 -8.48
CA ASN A 142 -10.62 4.22 -8.43
C ASN A 142 -9.84 5.09 -7.43
N VAL A 143 -8.64 4.67 -7.05
CA VAL A 143 -7.74 5.51 -6.26
C VAL A 143 -6.75 6.22 -7.15
N THR A 144 -6.53 7.51 -6.91
CA THR A 144 -5.45 8.28 -7.54
C THR A 144 -4.52 8.85 -6.48
N LEU A 145 -3.22 8.60 -6.61
CA LEU A 145 -2.15 9.27 -5.86
C LEU A 145 -1.44 10.24 -6.80
N GLN A 146 -1.47 11.54 -6.53
CA GLN A 146 -0.95 12.51 -7.50
C GLN A 146 -0.21 13.70 -6.91
N ASN A 147 0.60 14.36 -7.74
CA ASN A 147 1.17 15.67 -7.47
C ASN A 147 2.10 15.74 -6.24
N ARG A 148 2.74 14.62 -5.83
CA ARG A 148 3.79 14.68 -4.80
C ARG A 148 5.08 15.19 -5.40
N LYS A 149 5.51 16.42 -5.09
CA LYS A 149 6.76 17.00 -5.63
C LYS A 149 7.98 16.91 -4.70
N SER A 150 7.91 16.11 -3.64
CA SER A 150 9.00 15.90 -2.67
C SER A 150 10.35 15.57 -3.33
N THR A 151 11.44 16.15 -2.82
CA THR A 151 12.81 15.83 -3.28
C THR A 151 13.43 14.62 -2.58
N GLY A 152 12.90 14.22 -1.41
CA GLY A 152 13.47 13.14 -0.58
C GLY A 152 12.55 11.94 -0.40
N ASN A 153 11.32 11.98 -0.91
CA ASN A 153 10.32 10.96 -0.65
C ASN A 153 9.48 10.64 -1.90
N ALA A 154 8.61 9.64 -1.79
CA ALA A 154 7.76 9.14 -2.86
C ALA A 154 6.26 9.30 -2.54
N CYS A 155 5.39 8.99 -3.50
CA CYS A 155 3.96 8.85 -3.23
C CYS A 155 3.72 7.68 -2.24
N ILE A 156 4.43 6.56 -2.43
CA ILE A 156 4.34 5.36 -1.59
C ILE A 156 5.74 4.98 -1.06
N VAL A 157 5.85 4.71 0.23
CA VAL A 157 7.05 4.14 0.87
C VAL A 157 6.71 2.84 1.57
N ILE A 158 7.53 1.81 1.35
CA ILE A 158 7.37 0.48 1.94
C ILE A 158 8.69 0.12 2.62
N MET A 159 8.66 -0.18 3.91
CA MET A 159 9.85 -0.49 4.69
C MET A 159 9.66 -1.75 5.52
N GLY A 160 10.62 -2.68 5.42
CA GLY A 160 10.69 -3.88 6.25
C GLY A 160 10.29 -5.15 5.51
N SER A 161 10.92 -6.26 5.89
CA SER A 161 10.93 -7.52 5.12
C SER A 161 9.58 -8.22 4.96
N LYS A 162 8.60 -7.88 5.80
CA LYS A 162 7.22 -8.39 5.73
C LYS A 162 6.22 -7.35 5.22
N SER A 163 6.67 -6.11 4.97
CA SER A 163 5.80 -5.01 4.56
C SER A 163 5.49 -5.12 3.08
N VAL A 164 4.20 -5.01 2.73
CA VAL A 164 3.73 -5.21 1.35
C VAL A 164 2.81 -4.07 0.92
N PHE A 165 3.03 -3.53 -0.28
CA PHE A 165 2.04 -2.70 -0.95
C PHE A 165 1.56 -3.39 -2.22
N ASN A 166 0.25 -3.57 -2.33
CA ASN A 166 -0.41 -4.17 -3.48
C ASN A 166 -1.15 -3.09 -4.28
N MET A 167 -0.63 -2.77 -5.45
CA MET A 167 -1.36 -1.95 -6.44
C MET A 167 -2.23 -2.88 -7.27
N ARG A 168 -3.53 -2.89 -6.96
CA ARG A 168 -4.55 -3.74 -7.62
C ARG A 168 -5.24 -3.04 -8.79
N GLY A 169 -4.82 -1.81 -9.09
CA GLY A 169 -5.44 -0.87 -10.00
C GLY A 169 -5.07 0.56 -9.58
N GLY A 170 -5.84 1.53 -10.04
CA GLY A 170 -5.68 2.94 -9.70
C GLY A 170 -4.51 3.59 -10.42
N VAL A 171 -4.27 4.85 -10.12
CA VAL A 171 -3.30 5.68 -10.83
C VAL A 171 -2.36 6.35 -9.84
N THR A 172 -1.06 6.24 -10.05
CA THR A 172 -0.06 7.09 -9.41
C THR A 172 0.59 7.96 -10.46
N GLU A 173 0.42 9.28 -10.38
CA GLU A 173 0.85 10.17 -11.46
C GLU A 173 1.45 11.50 -11.00
N ASN A 174 2.29 12.09 -11.85
CA ASN A 174 2.86 13.41 -11.62
C ASN A 174 3.59 13.53 -10.25
N CYS A 175 4.09 12.43 -9.70
CA CYS A 175 4.92 12.41 -8.50
C CYS A 175 6.40 12.66 -8.89
N SER A 176 7.23 13.16 -7.98
CA SER A 176 8.69 13.13 -8.16
C SER A 176 9.14 11.68 -8.27
N ARG A 177 8.79 10.89 -7.26
CA ARG A 177 8.96 9.45 -7.23
C ARG A 177 7.63 8.79 -6.86
N ALA A 178 7.27 7.72 -7.55
CA ALA A 178 6.02 7.00 -7.31
C ALA A 178 6.15 6.09 -6.09
N VAL A 179 7.19 5.24 -6.06
CA VAL A 179 7.34 4.20 -5.03
C VAL A 179 8.80 4.08 -4.58
N ILE A 180 9.00 3.88 -3.28
CA ILE A 180 10.24 3.36 -2.69
C ILE A 180 9.91 2.08 -1.93
N ALA A 181 10.58 0.98 -2.27
CA ALA A 181 10.58 -0.26 -1.50
C ALA A 181 12.00 -0.50 -0.96
N ASP A 182 12.11 -0.59 0.36
CA ASP A 182 13.41 -0.73 1.04
C ASP A 182 13.35 -1.74 2.21
N SER A 183 14.51 -2.19 2.67
CA SER A 183 14.68 -3.06 3.83
C SER A 183 13.90 -4.39 3.72
N GLY A 184 13.97 -5.03 2.56
CA GLY A 184 13.32 -6.32 2.26
C GLY A 184 11.85 -6.22 1.88
N ALA A 185 11.31 -5.01 1.73
CA ALA A 185 9.91 -4.78 1.42
C ALA A 185 9.48 -5.38 0.06
N THR A 186 8.16 -5.54 -0.12
CA THR A 186 7.60 -5.98 -1.41
C THR A 186 6.62 -4.94 -1.96
N PHE A 187 6.89 -4.48 -3.18
CA PHE A 187 5.91 -3.78 -3.99
C PHE A 187 5.35 -4.74 -5.05
N HIS A 188 4.05 -5.00 -5.00
CA HIS A 188 3.36 -5.87 -5.95
C HIS A 188 2.37 -5.06 -6.79
N MET A 189 2.67 -4.92 -8.08
CA MET A 189 1.81 -4.30 -9.07
C MET A 189 1.03 -5.39 -9.81
N PHE A 190 -0.20 -5.66 -9.35
CA PHE A 190 -1.12 -6.57 -10.03
C PHE A 190 -1.76 -5.91 -11.25
N ASP A 191 -2.09 -4.62 -11.14
CA ASP A 191 -2.64 -3.79 -12.20
C ASP A 191 -2.45 -2.29 -11.88
N GLY A 192 -2.98 -1.41 -12.72
CA GLY A 192 -2.99 0.05 -12.53
C GLY A 192 -1.93 0.78 -13.34
N GLU A 193 -1.83 2.09 -13.14
CA GLU A 193 -0.95 2.97 -13.91
C GLU A 193 0.01 3.75 -13.01
N ILE A 194 1.30 3.71 -13.31
CA ILE A 194 2.29 4.65 -12.78
C ILE A 194 2.80 5.49 -13.94
N LYS A 195 2.48 6.79 -13.96
CA LYS A 195 2.80 7.63 -15.12
C LYS A 195 3.26 9.04 -14.82
N ASP A 196 3.96 9.62 -15.79
CA ASP A 196 4.37 11.04 -15.78
C ASP A 196 5.12 11.46 -14.50
N CYS A 197 5.80 10.50 -13.86
CA CYS A 197 6.61 10.75 -12.68
C CYS A 197 8.04 11.10 -13.09
N LYS A 198 8.69 12.01 -12.37
CA LYS A 198 10.03 12.49 -12.73
C LYS A 198 10.92 12.76 -11.53
N VAL A 199 12.06 12.09 -11.48
CA VAL A 199 13.07 12.27 -10.43
C VAL A 199 14.47 12.46 -11.00
N ASN A 200 15.23 13.43 -10.49
CA ASN A 200 16.62 13.64 -10.89
C ASN A 200 17.58 12.72 -10.10
N SER A 201 17.28 11.42 -10.03
CA SER A 201 18.00 10.40 -9.26
C SER A 201 17.75 9.02 -9.89
N GLU A 202 17.78 7.95 -9.10
CA GLU A 202 17.39 6.60 -9.48
C GLU A 202 15.88 6.51 -9.69
N GLY A 203 15.40 5.50 -10.39
CA GLY A 203 14.05 5.33 -10.92
C GLY A 203 12.85 5.83 -10.11
N VAL A 204 11.76 6.09 -10.83
CA VAL A 204 10.50 6.53 -10.21
C VAL A 204 9.87 5.44 -9.34
N ILE A 205 10.19 4.18 -9.61
CA ILE A 205 10.09 3.08 -8.65
C ILE A 205 11.53 2.74 -8.25
N LEU A 206 11.84 2.88 -6.96
CA LEU A 206 13.15 2.56 -6.40
C LEU A 206 13.03 1.32 -5.52
N VAL A 207 13.82 0.28 -5.80
CA VAL A 207 13.79 -1.01 -5.09
C VAL A 207 15.18 -1.32 -4.56
N ASN A 208 15.36 -1.17 -3.24
CA ASN A 208 16.67 -1.26 -2.58
C ASN A 208 16.62 -2.21 -1.38
N GLY A 209 17.80 -2.56 -0.84
CA GLY A 209 17.91 -3.24 0.45
C GLY A 209 17.25 -4.62 0.46
N GLU A 210 17.56 -5.45 -0.55
CA GLU A 210 17.00 -6.82 -0.70
C GLU A 210 15.48 -6.84 -0.90
N SER A 211 14.90 -5.73 -1.34
CA SER A 211 13.46 -5.61 -1.61
C SER A 211 13.06 -6.28 -2.91
N LYS A 212 11.75 -6.36 -3.12
CA LYS A 212 11.14 -7.04 -4.26
C LYS A 212 10.18 -6.11 -4.98
N PHE A 213 10.29 -6.05 -6.29
CA PHE A 213 9.21 -5.57 -7.15
C PHE A 213 8.68 -6.72 -8.00
N ILE A 214 7.38 -6.92 -7.93
CA ILE A 214 6.66 -7.97 -8.65
C ILE A 214 5.59 -7.29 -9.50
N MET A 215 5.60 -7.53 -10.80
CA MET A 215 4.65 -6.97 -11.75
C MET A 215 3.92 -8.11 -12.48
N ASP A 216 2.62 -8.23 -12.23
CA ASP A 216 1.73 -9.20 -12.87
C ASP A 216 0.70 -8.54 -13.81
N GLY A 217 0.79 -7.22 -13.98
CA GLY A 217 -0.07 -6.43 -14.85
C GLY A 217 0.20 -4.93 -14.74
N GLY A 218 -0.69 -4.11 -15.33
CA GLY A 218 -0.60 -2.66 -15.30
C GLY A 218 0.43 -2.04 -16.25
N THR A 219 0.58 -0.72 -16.16
CA THR A 219 1.45 0.09 -17.02
C THR A 219 2.31 1.06 -16.22
N ILE A 220 3.61 1.10 -16.53
CA ILE A 220 4.53 2.15 -16.11
C ILE A 220 4.90 2.97 -17.36
N SER A 221 4.53 4.26 -17.41
CA SER A 221 4.67 5.02 -18.65
C SER A 221 5.06 6.49 -18.50
N GLY A 222 5.80 7.03 -19.47
CA GLY A 222 6.16 8.46 -19.50
C GLY A 222 7.09 8.92 -18.35
N CYS A 223 7.58 7.99 -17.53
CA CYS A 223 8.42 8.31 -16.39
C CYS A 223 9.87 8.66 -16.76
N GLU A 224 10.49 9.58 -16.03
CA GLU A 224 11.86 10.03 -16.27
C GLU A 224 12.72 9.96 -15.00
N ALA A 225 13.90 9.36 -15.10
CA ALA A 225 14.89 9.34 -14.03
C ALA A 225 16.32 9.51 -14.54
N GLY A 226 17.27 9.83 -13.66
CA GLY A 226 18.70 9.82 -13.99
C GLY A 226 19.18 8.43 -14.43
N ALA A 227 18.75 7.38 -13.73
CA ALA A 227 18.93 5.99 -14.12
C ALA A 227 17.66 5.18 -13.79
N GLY A 228 17.29 4.23 -14.64
CA GLY A 228 16.09 3.39 -14.44
C GLY A 228 14.80 4.19 -14.55
N GLY A 229 14.56 4.85 -15.70
CA GLY A 229 13.49 5.85 -15.86
C GLY A 229 12.13 5.44 -15.28
N GLY A 230 11.69 4.21 -15.54
CA GLY A 230 10.54 3.60 -14.88
C GLY A 230 10.88 2.94 -13.54
N LEU A 231 11.93 2.10 -13.53
CA LEU A 231 12.32 1.29 -12.38
C LEU A 231 13.84 1.25 -12.22
N TYR A 232 14.30 1.42 -10.99
CA TYR A 232 15.69 1.16 -10.60
C TYR A 232 15.75 0.18 -9.44
N ALA A 233 16.63 -0.81 -9.54
CA ALA A 233 16.86 -1.80 -8.50
C ALA A 233 18.35 -1.89 -8.12
N ASP A 234 18.66 -1.88 -6.82
CA ASP A 234 20.02 -2.10 -6.27
C ASP A 234 19.99 -3.27 -5.27
N ASN A 235 20.79 -4.31 -5.53
CA ASN A 235 20.86 -5.53 -4.73
C ASN A 235 19.46 -6.07 -4.33
N SER A 236 18.56 -6.12 -5.31
CA SER A 236 17.13 -6.35 -5.10
C SER A 236 16.53 -7.20 -6.22
N THR A 237 15.39 -7.84 -5.97
CA THR A 237 14.79 -8.79 -6.92
C THR A 237 13.67 -8.14 -7.71
N ILE A 238 13.70 -8.32 -9.03
CA ILE A 238 12.64 -7.88 -9.94
C ILE A 238 12.03 -9.09 -10.64
N THR A 239 10.71 -9.21 -10.59
CA THR A 239 9.94 -10.22 -11.34
C THR A 239 8.85 -9.53 -12.13
N ILE A 240 8.85 -9.69 -13.45
CA ILE A 240 7.84 -9.12 -14.36
C ILE A 240 7.26 -10.27 -15.17
N SER A 241 6.01 -10.61 -14.91
CA SER A 241 5.29 -11.69 -15.59
C SER A 241 4.40 -11.15 -16.72
N ASN A 242 3.80 -9.96 -16.53
CA ASN A 242 2.92 -9.28 -17.48
C ASN A 242 2.98 -7.76 -17.29
N GLY A 243 2.26 -7.03 -18.15
CA GLY A 243 2.15 -5.57 -18.11
C GLY A 243 3.07 -4.86 -19.10
N ALA A 244 3.19 -3.53 -18.99
CA ALA A 244 3.99 -2.72 -19.90
C ALA A 244 4.83 -1.66 -19.18
N ILE A 245 6.10 -1.53 -19.60
CA ILE A 245 6.96 -0.38 -19.25
C ILE A 245 7.29 0.34 -20.55
N SER A 246 6.76 1.54 -20.75
CA SER A 246 6.76 2.19 -22.07
C SER A 246 6.95 3.71 -22.02
N GLY A 247 7.70 4.27 -22.98
CA GLY A 247 7.93 5.73 -23.05
C GLY A 247 8.74 6.32 -21.89
N CYS A 248 9.32 5.48 -21.02
CA CYS A 248 10.17 5.93 -19.93
C CYS A 248 11.59 6.31 -20.41
N LYS A 249 12.22 7.25 -19.72
CA LYS A 249 13.52 7.84 -20.09
C LYS A 249 14.48 7.83 -18.92
N GLY A 250 15.74 7.53 -19.20
CA GLY A 250 16.81 7.75 -18.24
C GLY A 250 18.18 7.64 -18.89
N GLY A 251 19.20 8.18 -18.22
CA GLY A 251 20.58 8.19 -18.71
C GLY A 251 21.12 6.78 -18.92
N CYS A 252 20.76 5.87 -18.02
CA CYS A 252 20.97 4.43 -18.15
C CYS A 252 19.65 3.70 -17.90
N GLY A 253 19.25 2.77 -18.79
CA GLY A 253 18.03 1.96 -18.62
C GLY A 253 16.75 2.79 -18.60
N GLY A 254 16.26 3.22 -19.77
CA GLY A 254 15.07 4.08 -19.87
C GLY A 254 13.82 3.50 -19.20
N GLY A 255 13.53 2.22 -19.42
CA GLY A 255 12.46 1.52 -18.70
C GLY A 255 12.90 1.00 -17.33
N LEU A 256 13.99 0.23 -17.31
CA LEU A 256 14.48 -0.49 -16.14
C LEU A 256 16.01 -0.47 -16.11
N TYR A 257 16.58 -0.24 -14.94
CA TYR A 257 18.00 -0.44 -14.66
C TYR A 257 18.16 -1.25 -13.36
N ALA A 258 18.86 -2.37 -13.42
CA ALA A 258 19.13 -3.21 -12.26
C ALA A 258 20.63 -3.35 -12.05
N LYS A 259 21.08 -3.11 -10.81
CA LYS A 259 22.44 -3.31 -10.34
C LYS A 259 22.40 -4.38 -9.25
N ASN A 260 23.13 -5.46 -9.46
CA ASN A 260 23.20 -6.63 -8.57
C ASN A 260 24.65 -6.91 -8.17
#